data_AF-A0AAN4WUY2-F1
#
_entry.id   AF-A0AAN4WUY2-F1
#
_cell.length_a   1.000
_cell.length_b   1.000
_cell.length_c   1.000
_cell.angle_alpha   90.00
_cell.angle_beta   90.00
_cell.angle_gamma   90.00
#
_symmetry.space_group_name_H-M   'P 1'
#
loop_
_entity.id
_entity.type
_entity.pdbx_description
1 polymer ?
#
loop_
_entity_poly.entity_id
_entity_poly.type
_entity_poly.pdbx_seq_one_letter_code
_entity_poly.pdbx_strand_id
1 'polypeptide(L)'
;MNGPDLLMPAPVQAAPLAEVRNHTAFESQYFQMLDTSDEVFHVLVSRITYDLTRLADDRSPQLALAQAPLIDADRFYGLPNTSSCIQESDYAPYKPQCDILLANATAYAPDGQPHQRWPVGVRIGDWQKVLAVTGPRQMKRGLLGWKVTEPEKVNQVPLRWKLAYGGTCQWPQQLAEGHNPEIWAPYDPNPIGCGWVDKAWLKKSHVSEVPAPQIEVFDLHFDANAANAMRYAPVGVGPVGKWWSPRRQKAGTYDATWKESRWPRQPLDFDFSYWNCAPQDQQIPYPRGGEEIVLAGLTPEQRLFQCLLPKPALHAVVRLQLGPVLPLPMRLDTLVFDLEAMTLSCIWRIHVAAQFGVRVLELRNGTAPI
;
A
#
# COMPACT_ATOMS: atom_id res chain seq x y z
N MET A 1 -19.93 -16.44 2.82
CA MET A 1 -20.49 -17.23 3.92
C MET A 1 -22.00 -17.05 3.89
N ASN A 2 -22.78 -18.13 4.00
CA ASN A 2 -24.23 -18.01 4.18
C ASN A 2 -24.50 -17.49 5.61
N GLY A 3 -25.46 -16.57 5.77
CA GLY A 3 -25.86 -16.04 7.07
C GLY A 3 -26.43 -17.13 8.00
N PRO A 4 -26.63 -16.85 9.29
CA PRO A 4 -27.31 -17.78 10.20
C PRO A 4 -28.77 -18.02 9.78
N ASP A 5 -29.29 -19.22 10.07
CA ASP A 5 -30.61 -19.71 9.60
C ASP A 5 -31.81 -18.88 10.11
N LEU A 6 -31.62 -18.08 11.16
CA LEU A 6 -32.63 -17.25 11.79
C LEU A 6 -32.12 -15.82 11.99
N LEU A 7 -32.11 -15.01 10.93
CA LEU A 7 -31.75 -13.59 11.02
C LEU A 7 -32.96 -12.75 11.42
N MET A 8 -32.90 -12.13 12.61
CA MET A 8 -33.68 -10.91 12.85
C MET A 8 -33.02 -9.78 12.03
N PRO A 9 -33.78 -9.01 11.23
CA PRO A 9 -33.22 -7.87 10.52
C PRO A 9 -32.75 -6.84 11.55
N ALA A 10 -31.43 -6.70 11.69
CA ALA A 10 -30.82 -5.55 12.36
C ALA A 10 -30.21 -4.65 11.28
N PRO A 11 -31.02 -3.93 10.49
CA PRO A 11 -30.48 -2.97 9.54
C PRO A 11 -29.64 -1.97 10.33
N VAL A 12 -28.37 -1.86 9.99
CA VAL A 12 -27.57 -0.72 10.42
C VAL A 12 -28.29 0.52 9.89
N GLN A 13 -28.75 1.38 10.78
CA GLN A 13 -29.41 2.61 10.38
C GLN A 13 -28.34 3.61 9.98
N ALA A 14 -28.33 4.00 8.70
CA ALA A 14 -27.48 5.07 8.23
C ALA A 14 -27.79 6.37 8.99
N ALA A 15 -26.76 7.17 9.26
CA ALA A 15 -26.96 8.49 9.82
C ALA A 15 -27.53 9.44 8.76
N PRO A 16 -28.21 10.54 9.15
CA PRO A 16 -28.56 11.60 8.21
C PRO A 16 -27.35 12.02 7.35
N LEU A 17 -27.55 12.10 6.04
CA LEU A 17 -26.48 12.51 5.13
C LEU A 17 -26.16 13.99 5.36
N ALA A 18 -24.86 14.30 5.45
CA ALA A 18 -24.41 15.69 5.47
C ALA A 18 -24.52 16.28 4.06
N GLU A 19 -24.89 17.56 3.96
CA GLU A 19 -24.69 18.32 2.73
C GLU A 19 -23.19 18.49 2.51
N VAL A 20 -22.67 18.08 1.34
CA VAL A 20 -21.24 18.19 1.03
C VAL A 20 -21.04 19.33 0.04
N ARG A 21 -20.14 20.26 0.38
CA ARG A 21 -19.78 21.39 -0.47
C ARG A 21 -18.29 21.36 -0.73
N ASN A 22 -17.89 21.29 -1.99
CA ASN A 22 -16.49 21.40 -2.36
C ASN A 22 -16.23 22.79 -2.95
N HIS A 23 -15.49 23.63 -2.22
CA HIS A 23 -15.08 24.97 -2.64
C HIS A 23 -13.68 24.99 -3.26
N THR A 24 -13.14 23.83 -3.62
CA THR A 24 -11.81 23.67 -4.19
C THR A 24 -11.90 23.14 -5.61
N ALA A 25 -10.78 23.14 -6.33
CA ALA A 25 -10.68 22.53 -7.65
C ALA A 25 -10.34 21.03 -7.60
N PHE A 26 -10.17 20.47 -6.40
CA PHE A 26 -9.69 19.10 -6.21
C PHE A 26 -10.87 18.14 -6.03
N GLU A 27 -10.75 16.96 -6.63
CA GLU A 27 -11.80 15.95 -6.49
C GLU A 27 -11.95 15.52 -5.04
N SER A 28 -13.20 15.29 -4.62
CA SER A 28 -13.52 14.88 -3.26
C SER A 28 -14.73 13.96 -3.25
N GLN A 29 -14.76 13.01 -2.34
CA GLN A 29 -15.89 12.11 -2.15
C GLN A 29 -16.24 11.97 -0.68
N TYR A 30 -17.55 11.89 -0.42
CA TYR A 30 -18.13 11.63 0.88
C TYR A 30 -18.76 10.24 0.93
N PHE A 31 -18.62 9.57 2.07
CA PHE A 31 -19.32 8.33 2.39
C PHE A 31 -19.43 8.15 3.92
N GLN A 32 -20.25 7.18 4.34
CA GLN A 32 -20.42 6.80 5.73
C GLN A 32 -19.81 5.42 5.97
N MET A 33 -19.23 5.23 7.14
CA MET A 33 -18.70 3.94 7.59
C MET A 33 -19.08 3.70 9.06
N LEU A 34 -18.97 2.45 9.48
CA LEU A 34 -19.17 2.03 10.87
C LEU A 34 -17.84 1.81 11.54
N ASP A 35 -17.77 2.11 12.83
CA ASP A 35 -16.73 1.60 13.70
C ASP A 35 -17.07 0.21 14.25
N THR A 36 -16.18 -0.34 15.08
CA THR A 36 -16.36 -1.65 15.73
C THR A 36 -17.49 -1.66 16.77
N SER A 37 -17.95 -0.49 17.22
CA SER A 37 -19.09 -0.31 18.11
C SER A 37 -20.40 -0.09 17.35
N ASP A 38 -20.37 -0.20 16.02
CA ASP A 38 -21.49 0.00 15.11
C ASP A 38 -21.99 1.46 15.05
N GLU A 39 -21.15 2.40 15.49
CA GLU A 39 -21.43 3.83 15.39
C GLU A 39 -21.03 4.36 14.01
N VAL A 40 -21.91 5.17 13.42
CA VAL A 40 -21.67 5.75 12.09
C VAL A 40 -20.70 6.93 12.22
N PHE A 41 -19.72 7.01 11.33
CA PHE A 41 -18.93 8.21 11.10
C PHE A 41 -18.93 8.60 9.63
N HIS A 42 -18.88 9.91 9.40
CA HIS A 42 -18.72 10.52 8.09
C HIS A 42 -17.26 10.51 7.69
N VAL A 43 -16.99 10.19 6.43
CA VAL A 43 -15.66 10.30 5.82
C VAL A 43 -15.74 11.27 4.64
N LEU A 44 -14.81 12.22 4.59
CA LEU A 44 -14.56 13.05 3.42
C LEU A 44 -13.11 12.86 3.00
N VAL A 45 -12.90 12.43 1.76
CA VAL A 45 -11.59 12.24 1.15
C VAL A 45 -11.41 13.18 -0.03
N SER A 46 -10.19 13.68 -0.23
CA SER A 46 -9.80 14.43 -1.43
C SER A 46 -8.39 14.07 -1.86
N ARG A 47 -8.12 14.19 -3.17
CA ARG A 47 -6.84 13.89 -3.79
C ARG A 47 -6.28 15.13 -4.47
N ILE A 48 -5.01 15.41 -4.20
CA ILE A 48 -4.24 16.46 -4.88
C ILE A 48 -3.04 15.81 -5.55
N THR A 49 -2.79 16.18 -6.81
CA THR A 49 -1.64 15.69 -7.57
C THR A 49 -0.66 16.83 -7.86
N TYR A 50 0.61 16.57 -7.57
CA TYR A 50 1.74 17.46 -7.81
C TYR A 50 2.66 16.86 -8.87
N ASP A 51 3.30 17.72 -9.64
CA ASP A 51 4.27 17.37 -10.68
C ASP A 51 5.69 17.47 -10.09
N LEU A 52 6.36 16.32 -9.96
CA LEU A 52 7.71 16.26 -9.39
C LEU A 52 8.78 16.78 -10.35
N THR A 53 8.46 16.97 -11.62
CA THR A 53 9.38 17.58 -12.61
C THR A 53 9.36 19.11 -12.56
N ARG A 54 8.36 19.70 -11.90
CA ARG A 54 8.16 21.16 -11.80
C ARG A 54 8.23 21.62 -10.35
N LEU A 55 9.42 21.98 -9.90
CA LEU A 55 9.63 22.50 -8.56
C LEU A 55 9.52 24.04 -8.53
N ALA A 56 8.90 24.58 -7.48
CA ALA A 56 8.93 25.99 -7.15
C ALA A 56 10.28 26.40 -6.52
N ASP A 57 10.48 27.70 -6.30
CA ASP A 57 11.72 28.25 -5.72
C ASP A 57 12.06 27.67 -4.34
N ASP A 58 11.05 27.29 -3.56
CA ASP A 58 11.22 26.64 -2.25
C ASP A 58 11.50 25.12 -2.33
N ARG A 59 11.68 24.59 -3.55
CA ARG A 59 11.83 23.16 -3.88
C ARG A 59 10.59 22.30 -3.65
N SER A 60 9.43 22.88 -3.37
CA SER A 60 8.17 22.12 -3.34
C SER A 60 7.66 21.86 -4.77
N PRO A 61 7.09 20.68 -5.07
CA PRO A 61 6.53 20.43 -6.38
C PRO A 61 5.27 21.27 -6.60
N GLN A 62 5.09 21.76 -7.83
CA GLN A 62 3.91 22.52 -8.25
C GLN A 62 2.72 21.58 -8.48
N LEU A 63 1.50 22.13 -8.44
CA LEU A 63 0.31 21.38 -8.82
C LEU A 63 0.46 20.86 -10.27
N ALA A 64 0.09 19.60 -10.47
CA ALA A 64 0.02 19.01 -11.79
C ALA A 64 -1.02 19.76 -12.63
N LEU A 65 -0.71 19.98 -13.92
CA LEU A 65 -1.61 20.67 -14.86
C LEU A 65 -2.95 19.94 -15.00
N ALA A 66 -2.91 18.61 -14.96
CA ALA A 66 -4.08 17.75 -14.86
C ALA A 66 -4.05 17.05 -13.51
N GLN A 67 -5.13 17.20 -12.73
CA GLN A 67 -5.29 16.49 -11.47
C GLN A 67 -5.74 15.05 -11.73
N ALA A 68 -5.12 14.08 -11.06
CA ALA A 68 -5.58 12.70 -11.12
C ALA A 68 -6.86 12.54 -10.28
N PRO A 69 -7.86 11.79 -10.78
CA PRO A 69 -9.11 11.56 -10.05
C PRO A 69 -8.87 10.63 -8.85
N LEU A 70 -9.86 10.53 -7.95
CA LEU A 70 -9.82 9.53 -6.89
C LEU A 70 -9.76 8.13 -7.50
N ILE A 71 -8.97 7.25 -6.89
CA ILE A 71 -8.88 5.85 -7.30
C ILE A 71 -10.06 5.08 -6.71
N ASP A 72 -10.95 4.62 -7.58
CA ASP A 72 -12.19 3.95 -7.19
C ASP A 72 -12.00 2.47 -6.86
N ALA A 73 -11.15 1.79 -7.63
CA ALA A 73 -10.83 0.38 -7.46
C ALA A 73 -9.31 0.14 -7.39
N ASP A 74 -8.93 -0.94 -6.69
CA ASP A 74 -7.53 -1.37 -6.59
C ASP A 74 -6.95 -1.63 -8.00
N ARG A 75 -5.80 -1.02 -8.29
CA ARG A 75 -5.09 -1.15 -9.57
C ARG A 75 -3.91 -2.10 -9.44
N PHE A 76 -3.65 -2.91 -10.47
CA PHE A 76 -2.64 -3.96 -10.46
C PHE A 76 -1.78 -3.91 -11.73
N TYR A 77 -0.54 -4.40 -11.65
CA TYR A 77 0.34 -4.53 -12.83
C TYR A 77 -0.10 -5.63 -13.81
N GLY A 78 -0.96 -6.51 -13.36
CA GLY A 78 -1.56 -7.58 -14.14
C GLY A 78 -2.91 -7.94 -13.52
N LEU A 79 -3.15 -9.22 -13.27
CA LEU A 79 -4.42 -9.67 -12.68
C LEU A 79 -4.44 -9.46 -11.15
N PRO A 80 -5.63 -9.20 -10.56
CA PRO A 80 -5.82 -9.21 -9.11
C PRO A 80 -5.36 -10.55 -8.49
N ASN A 81 -4.81 -10.48 -7.28
CA ASN A 81 -4.33 -11.62 -6.48
C ASN A 81 -3.12 -12.41 -7.04
N THR A 82 -2.72 -12.22 -8.30
CA THR A 82 -1.54 -12.90 -8.89
C THR A 82 -0.43 -11.93 -9.29
N SER A 83 -0.67 -10.62 -9.23
CA SER A 83 0.30 -9.58 -9.52
C SER A 83 0.37 -8.55 -8.39
N SER A 84 1.43 -7.74 -8.38
CA SER A 84 1.58 -6.66 -7.40
C SER A 84 0.53 -5.58 -7.62
N CYS A 85 -0.05 -5.09 -6.52
CA CYS A 85 -0.90 -3.91 -6.54
C CYS A 85 -0.04 -2.67 -6.82
N ILE A 86 -0.53 -1.78 -7.69
CA ILE A 86 0.04 -0.46 -7.96
C ILE A 86 -0.40 0.49 -6.85
N GLN A 87 -1.71 0.57 -6.66
CA GLN A 87 -2.36 1.40 -5.67
C GLN A 87 -3.74 0.82 -5.32
N GLU A 88 -4.11 0.88 -4.04
CA GLU A 88 -5.47 0.56 -3.62
C GLU A 88 -6.42 1.76 -3.81
N SER A 89 -7.72 1.48 -3.71
CA SER A 89 -8.78 2.48 -3.68
C SER A 89 -8.54 3.57 -2.61
N ASP A 90 -8.87 4.81 -2.95
CA ASP A 90 -8.83 5.96 -2.04
C ASP A 90 -10.02 5.97 -1.05
N TYR A 91 -10.91 4.95 -1.09
CA TYR A 91 -12.08 4.84 -0.21
C TYR A 91 -11.85 4.06 1.08
N ALA A 92 -10.63 4.12 1.63
CA ALA A 92 -10.35 3.63 2.98
C ALA A 92 -11.15 4.47 4.02
N PRO A 93 -11.86 3.85 4.98
CA PRO A 93 -12.61 4.55 6.02
C PRO A 93 -11.73 5.40 6.92
N TYR A 94 -10.63 4.81 7.40
CA TYR A 94 -9.71 5.41 8.35
C TYR A 94 -8.37 4.70 8.28
N LYS A 95 -7.27 5.47 8.26
CA LYS A 95 -5.90 4.98 8.35
C LYS A 95 -5.22 5.62 9.56
N PRO A 96 -4.79 4.86 10.59
CA PRO A 96 -4.11 5.43 11.76
C PRO A 96 -2.74 6.06 11.47
N GLN A 97 -2.10 5.71 10.35
CA GLN A 97 -0.81 6.28 9.93
C GLN A 97 -0.87 6.72 8.46
N CYS A 98 0.13 7.49 8.01
CA CYS A 98 0.29 7.82 6.60
C CYS A 98 1.06 6.71 5.87
N ASP A 99 0.46 6.17 4.81
CA ASP A 99 1.11 5.23 3.91
C ASP A 99 2.03 5.96 2.93
N ILE A 100 3.26 5.46 2.74
CA ILE A 100 4.14 5.88 1.64
C ILE A 100 4.17 4.75 0.60
N LEU A 101 3.69 5.03 -0.61
CA LEU A 101 3.61 4.08 -1.71
C LEU A 101 4.46 4.55 -2.89
N LEU A 102 5.33 3.67 -3.41
CA LEU A 102 6.06 3.93 -4.64
C LEU A 102 5.41 3.15 -5.80
N ALA A 103 4.51 3.83 -6.51
CA ALA A 103 3.88 3.32 -7.71
C ALA A 103 4.84 3.45 -8.90
N ASN A 104 4.76 2.48 -9.80
CA ASN A 104 5.56 2.36 -11.03
C ASN A 104 7.07 2.42 -10.81
N ALA A 105 7.50 2.12 -9.58
CA ALA A 105 8.88 2.25 -9.15
C ALA A 105 9.82 1.28 -9.87
N THR A 106 10.92 1.82 -10.41
CA THR A 106 12.01 1.05 -10.99
C THR A 106 13.31 1.51 -10.34
N ALA A 107 14.12 0.56 -9.87
CA ALA A 107 15.47 0.86 -9.40
C ALA A 107 16.39 0.91 -10.62
N TYR A 108 17.16 1.98 -10.74
CA TYR A 108 18.12 2.19 -11.83
C TYR A 108 19.54 1.97 -11.31
N ALA A 109 20.34 1.26 -12.09
CA ALA A 109 21.72 0.97 -11.76
C ALA A 109 22.55 2.28 -11.76
N PRO A 110 23.56 2.40 -10.87
CA PRO A 110 24.41 3.58 -10.81
C PRO A 110 25.10 3.88 -12.15
N ASP A 111 25.25 5.17 -12.45
CA ASP A 111 26.02 5.69 -13.58
C ASP A 111 25.59 5.15 -14.96
N GLY A 112 24.36 4.63 -15.06
CA GLY A 112 23.79 4.05 -16.28
C GLY A 112 24.46 2.75 -16.75
N GLN A 113 25.26 2.11 -15.89
CA GLN A 113 26.02 0.90 -16.24
C GLN A 113 25.37 -0.37 -15.67
N PRO A 114 25.51 -1.53 -16.34
CA PRO A 114 24.95 -2.77 -15.82
C PRO A 114 25.66 -3.23 -14.52
N HIS A 115 24.89 -3.34 -13.43
CA HIS A 115 25.37 -3.85 -12.13
C HIS A 115 24.68 -5.16 -11.77
N GLN A 116 25.36 -5.99 -10.98
CA GLN A 116 24.77 -7.23 -10.43
C GLN A 116 23.86 -6.94 -9.23
N ARG A 117 24.28 -5.98 -8.40
CA ARG A 117 23.61 -5.57 -7.17
C ARG A 117 23.91 -4.11 -6.87
N TRP A 118 22.93 -3.37 -6.37
CA TRP A 118 23.11 -1.99 -5.89
C TRP A 118 21.98 -1.61 -4.90
N PRO A 119 22.20 -0.58 -4.06
CA PRO A 119 21.16 -0.08 -3.18
C PRO A 119 20.25 0.93 -3.87
N VAL A 120 19.01 1.02 -3.38
CA VAL A 120 17.99 2.00 -3.77
C VAL A 120 17.26 2.47 -2.50
N GLY A 121 16.80 3.72 -2.46
CA GLY A 121 16.14 4.20 -1.24
C GLY A 121 15.30 5.46 -1.39
N VAL A 122 14.48 5.69 -0.37
CA VAL A 122 13.64 6.87 -0.20
C VAL A 122 13.81 7.39 1.23
N ARG A 123 13.82 8.72 1.40
CA ARG A 123 13.75 9.40 2.69
C ARG A 123 12.71 10.51 2.64
N ILE A 124 11.91 10.64 3.69
CA ILE A 124 10.94 11.71 3.89
C ILE A 124 11.09 12.21 5.33
N GLY A 125 11.66 13.41 5.49
CA GLY A 125 12.02 13.93 6.81
C GLY A 125 12.99 13.00 7.53
N ASP A 126 12.60 12.54 8.73
CA ASP A 126 13.38 11.63 9.58
C ASP A 126 13.19 10.15 9.23
N TRP A 127 12.19 9.82 8.42
CA TRP A 127 11.93 8.44 7.99
C TRP A 127 12.72 8.11 6.73
N GLN A 128 13.31 6.91 6.67
CA GLN A 128 13.98 6.40 5.47
C GLN A 128 13.77 4.90 5.28
N LYS A 129 13.84 4.47 4.03
CA LYS A 129 13.91 3.06 3.65
C LYS A 129 14.94 2.85 2.56
N VAL A 130 15.78 1.84 2.76
CA VAL A 130 16.80 1.41 1.80
C VAL A 130 16.61 -0.08 1.55
N LEU A 131 16.73 -0.48 0.28
CA LEU A 131 16.67 -1.86 -0.18
C LEU A 131 17.91 -2.15 -1.02
N ALA A 132 18.30 -3.41 -1.12
CA ALA A 132 19.22 -3.86 -2.16
C ALA A 132 18.41 -4.49 -3.31
N VAL A 133 18.81 -4.21 -4.54
CA VAL A 133 18.28 -4.89 -5.72
C VAL A 133 19.36 -5.64 -6.45
N THR A 134 18.99 -6.73 -7.12
CA THR A 134 19.90 -7.51 -7.96
C THR A 134 19.28 -7.80 -9.32
N GLY A 135 20.12 -8.08 -10.32
CA GLY A 135 19.64 -8.68 -11.56
C GLY A 135 19.06 -10.09 -11.35
N PRO A 136 18.47 -10.67 -12.41
CA PRO A 136 17.88 -12.01 -12.36
C PRO A 136 18.84 -13.07 -11.81
N ARG A 137 18.27 -13.97 -11.00
CA ARG A 137 18.96 -15.09 -10.35
C ARG A 137 18.05 -16.29 -10.19
N GLN A 138 18.67 -17.45 -10.06
CA GLN A 138 17.98 -18.72 -9.88
C GLN A 138 18.48 -19.43 -8.62
N MET A 139 17.56 -20.09 -7.93
CA MET A 139 17.86 -21.13 -6.96
C MET A 139 17.89 -22.46 -7.72
N LYS A 140 19.03 -23.14 -7.72
CA LYS A 140 19.23 -24.44 -8.37
C LYS A 140 19.49 -25.52 -7.33
N ARG A 141 18.79 -26.64 -7.44
CA ARG A 141 18.96 -27.77 -6.53
C ARG A 141 20.27 -28.50 -6.84
N GLY A 142 21.16 -28.56 -5.85
CA GLY A 142 22.39 -29.33 -5.87
C GLY A 142 22.38 -30.49 -4.87
N LEU A 143 23.50 -31.22 -4.80
CA LEU A 143 23.69 -32.37 -3.90
C LEU A 143 23.58 -32.00 -2.41
N LEU A 144 23.99 -30.78 -2.04
CA LEU A 144 24.00 -30.26 -0.66
C LEU A 144 22.86 -29.25 -0.42
N GLY A 145 21.78 -29.32 -1.20
CA GLY A 145 20.64 -28.41 -1.12
C GLY A 145 20.66 -27.33 -2.20
N TRP A 146 19.92 -26.25 -1.97
CA TRP A 146 19.81 -25.12 -2.90
C TRP A 146 21.12 -24.35 -3.01
N LYS A 147 21.49 -24.01 -4.24
CA LYS A 147 22.51 -23.00 -4.56
C LYS A 147 21.82 -21.81 -5.19
N VAL A 148 22.24 -20.60 -4.84
CA VAL A 148 21.77 -19.36 -5.49
C VAL A 148 22.82 -18.95 -6.51
N THR A 149 22.42 -18.68 -7.76
CA THR A 149 23.36 -18.21 -8.79
C THR A 149 23.81 -16.79 -8.52
N GLU A 150 24.97 -16.40 -9.04
CA GLU A 150 25.36 -14.99 -9.09
C GLU A 150 24.34 -14.18 -9.91
N PRO A 151 24.08 -12.91 -9.56
CA PRO A 151 23.17 -12.07 -10.33
C PRO A 151 23.73 -11.74 -11.70
N GLU A 152 22.85 -11.75 -12.69
CA GLU A 152 23.11 -11.15 -13.99
C GLU A 152 23.30 -9.63 -13.84
N LYS A 153 24.12 -9.04 -14.70
CA LYS A 153 24.27 -7.58 -14.74
C LYS A 153 23.10 -6.98 -15.52
N VAL A 154 22.38 -6.04 -14.91
CA VAL A 154 21.27 -5.32 -15.55
C VAL A 154 21.31 -3.84 -15.20
N ASN A 155 20.65 -3.01 -16.01
CA ASN A 155 20.57 -1.56 -15.79
C ASN A 155 19.41 -1.15 -14.90
N GLN A 156 18.40 -2.00 -14.73
CA GLN A 156 17.20 -1.66 -13.99
C GLN A 156 16.46 -2.88 -13.45
N VAL A 157 15.78 -2.71 -12.32
CA VAL A 157 14.95 -3.73 -11.68
C VAL A 157 13.61 -3.11 -11.24
N PRO A 158 12.46 -3.58 -11.74
CA PRO A 158 11.18 -3.05 -11.30
C PRO A 158 10.90 -3.46 -9.85
N LEU A 159 10.52 -2.51 -8.99
CA LEU A 159 10.27 -2.78 -7.59
C LEU A 159 8.84 -3.33 -7.40
N ARG A 160 8.71 -4.66 -7.49
CA ARG A 160 7.43 -5.38 -7.43
C ARG A 160 7.52 -6.53 -6.43
N TRP A 161 6.46 -6.79 -5.69
CA TRP A 161 6.40 -7.89 -4.72
C TRP A 161 6.65 -9.27 -5.32
N LYS A 162 6.34 -9.47 -6.62
CA LYS A 162 6.65 -10.71 -7.34
C LYS A 162 8.16 -11.01 -7.45
N LEU A 163 8.99 -9.99 -7.29
CA LEU A 163 10.45 -10.08 -7.32
C LEU A 163 11.06 -10.07 -5.91
N ALA A 164 10.23 -9.97 -4.87
CA ALA A 164 10.64 -10.09 -3.48
C ALA A 164 10.44 -11.52 -2.96
N TYR A 165 11.06 -11.83 -1.83
CA TYR A 165 10.97 -13.15 -1.23
C TYR A 165 9.52 -13.57 -0.93
N GLY A 166 9.19 -14.84 -1.18
CA GLY A 166 7.89 -15.44 -0.92
C GLY A 166 7.44 -16.37 -2.04
N GLY A 167 6.15 -16.34 -2.36
CA GLY A 167 5.54 -17.12 -3.44
C GLY A 167 4.56 -18.17 -2.94
N THR A 168 3.96 -18.89 -3.89
CA THR A 168 2.96 -19.92 -3.62
C THR A 168 3.31 -21.21 -4.34
N CYS A 169 3.35 -22.31 -3.60
CA CYS A 169 3.46 -23.66 -4.14
C CYS A 169 2.08 -24.13 -4.60
N GLN A 170 1.96 -24.50 -5.87
CA GLN A 170 0.67 -24.82 -6.50
C GLN A 170 0.81 -25.78 -7.69
N TRP A 171 -0.32 -26.35 -8.17
CA TRP A 171 -0.41 -27.10 -9.42
C TRP A 171 -1.51 -26.55 -10.36
N PRO A 172 -1.28 -26.49 -11.68
CA PRO A 172 0.03 -26.57 -12.33
C PRO A 172 0.94 -25.42 -11.86
N GLN A 173 2.26 -25.60 -11.94
CA GLN A 173 3.23 -24.60 -11.49
C GLN A 173 3.09 -23.28 -12.27
N GLN A 174 2.84 -23.39 -13.58
CA GLN A 174 2.48 -22.27 -14.45
C GLN A 174 0.99 -22.35 -14.75
N LEU A 175 0.29 -21.27 -14.42
CA LEU A 175 -1.14 -21.16 -14.63
C LEU A 175 -1.41 -20.54 -15.99
N ALA A 176 -2.15 -21.24 -16.85
CA ALA A 176 -2.70 -20.65 -18.06
C ALA A 176 -3.80 -19.63 -17.70
N GLU A 177 -3.97 -18.61 -18.53
CA GLU A 177 -5.01 -17.62 -18.34
C GLU A 177 -6.40 -18.27 -18.23
N GLY A 178 -7.23 -17.80 -17.29
CA GLY A 178 -8.58 -18.33 -17.05
C GLY A 178 -8.67 -19.63 -16.24
N HIS A 179 -7.56 -20.21 -15.78
CA HIS A 179 -7.57 -21.41 -14.93
C HIS A 179 -7.32 -21.04 -13.47
N ASN A 180 -7.82 -21.86 -12.53
CA ASN A 180 -7.51 -21.73 -11.11
C ASN A 180 -6.51 -22.82 -10.70
N PRO A 181 -5.41 -22.46 -10.02
CA PRO A 181 -4.45 -23.45 -9.54
C PRO A 181 -4.99 -24.15 -8.30
N GLU A 182 -4.60 -25.40 -8.11
CA GLU A 182 -4.64 -26.05 -6.80
C GLU A 182 -3.50 -25.47 -5.94
N ILE A 183 -3.86 -24.68 -4.93
CA ILE A 183 -2.90 -24.10 -3.99
C ILE A 183 -2.50 -25.17 -2.96
N TRP A 184 -1.21 -25.52 -2.93
CA TRP A 184 -0.68 -26.41 -1.90
C TRP A 184 -0.32 -25.65 -0.62
N ALA A 185 0.50 -24.60 -0.76
CA ALA A 185 0.92 -23.77 0.36
C ALA A 185 1.38 -22.39 -0.13
N PRO A 186 0.82 -21.29 0.40
CA PRO A 186 1.35 -19.94 0.18
C PRO A 186 2.41 -19.57 1.23
N TYR A 187 3.38 -18.74 0.86
CA TYR A 187 4.16 -17.96 1.82
C TYR A 187 3.33 -16.77 2.29
N ASP A 188 2.62 -16.94 3.40
CA ASP A 188 1.61 -16.03 3.91
C ASP A 188 1.98 -14.52 3.91
N PRO A 189 3.22 -14.11 4.24
CA PRO A 189 3.61 -12.69 4.20
C PRO A 189 3.68 -12.06 2.81
N ASN A 190 4.02 -12.83 1.77
CA ASN A 190 4.08 -12.39 0.37
C ASN A 190 3.82 -13.58 -0.57
N PRO A 191 2.55 -13.95 -0.79
CA PRO A 191 2.22 -15.17 -1.53
C PRO A 191 2.47 -15.07 -3.04
N ILE A 192 2.69 -13.86 -3.58
CA ILE A 192 2.97 -13.65 -5.02
C ILE A 192 4.46 -13.53 -5.33
N GLY A 193 5.32 -13.57 -4.30
CA GLY A 193 6.77 -13.46 -4.43
C GLY A 193 7.45 -14.67 -5.06
N CYS A 194 8.76 -14.77 -4.85
CA CYS A 194 9.57 -15.90 -5.31
C CYS A 194 10.64 -16.34 -4.29
N GLY A 195 11.27 -17.48 -4.52
CA GLY A 195 12.37 -17.99 -3.70
C GLY A 195 11.97 -18.76 -2.44
N TRP A 196 10.69 -18.80 -2.07
CA TRP A 196 10.18 -19.74 -1.06
C TRP A 196 9.56 -20.98 -1.71
N VAL A 197 9.87 -22.16 -1.19
CA VAL A 197 9.18 -23.40 -1.56
C VAL A 197 8.91 -24.27 -0.33
N ASP A 198 7.72 -24.87 -0.28
CA ASP A 198 7.38 -25.85 0.74
C ASP A 198 8.16 -27.16 0.53
N LYS A 199 8.66 -27.75 1.63
CA LYS A 199 9.48 -28.98 1.59
C LYS A 199 8.69 -30.19 1.11
N ALA A 200 7.42 -30.31 1.49
CA ALA A 200 6.59 -31.46 1.09
C ALA A 200 6.13 -31.32 -0.36
N TRP A 201 5.80 -30.11 -0.81
CA TRP A 201 5.53 -29.81 -2.21
C TRP A 201 6.72 -30.13 -3.11
N LEU A 202 7.92 -29.67 -2.73
CA LEU A 202 9.14 -29.85 -3.52
C LEU A 202 9.48 -31.32 -3.79
N LYS A 203 9.19 -32.21 -2.83
CA LYS A 203 9.36 -33.66 -2.99
C LYS A 203 8.47 -34.24 -4.09
N LYS A 204 7.28 -33.66 -4.30
CA LYS A 204 6.28 -34.12 -5.27
C LYS A 204 6.39 -33.44 -6.63
N SER A 205 6.77 -32.16 -6.65
CA SER A 205 6.79 -31.36 -7.89
C SER A 205 8.01 -31.65 -8.77
N HIS A 206 9.05 -32.29 -8.22
CA HIS A 206 10.32 -32.57 -8.89
C HIS A 206 11.02 -31.32 -9.48
N VAL A 207 10.63 -30.12 -9.03
CA VAL A 207 11.23 -28.86 -9.46
C VAL A 207 12.69 -28.80 -9.02
N SER A 208 13.58 -28.54 -9.97
CA SER A 208 15.03 -28.41 -9.75
C SER A 208 15.51 -26.96 -9.75
N GLU A 209 14.68 -26.03 -10.21
CA GLU A 209 15.02 -24.62 -10.38
C GLU A 209 13.83 -23.72 -10.09
N VAL A 210 14.05 -22.66 -9.30
CA VAL A 210 13.06 -21.60 -9.04
C VAL A 210 13.74 -20.24 -9.06
N PRO A 211 13.05 -19.16 -9.45
CA PRO A 211 13.62 -17.80 -9.37
C PRO A 211 13.99 -17.43 -7.94
N ALA A 212 15.16 -16.81 -7.77
CA ALA A 212 15.55 -16.14 -6.54
C ALA A 212 14.98 -14.71 -6.49
N PRO A 213 14.75 -14.14 -5.30
CA PRO A 213 14.34 -12.75 -5.15
C PRO A 213 15.40 -11.80 -5.72
N GLN A 214 14.92 -10.76 -6.39
CA GLN A 214 15.72 -9.63 -6.89
C GLN A 214 15.64 -8.43 -5.95
N ILE A 215 14.68 -8.40 -5.02
CA ILE A 215 14.57 -7.35 -3.99
C ILE A 215 14.96 -7.96 -2.65
N GLU A 216 16.02 -7.43 -2.06
CA GLU A 216 16.66 -7.91 -0.85
C GLU A 216 16.57 -6.86 0.27
N VAL A 217 16.54 -7.33 1.52
CA VAL A 217 16.77 -6.50 2.69
C VAL A 217 18.15 -5.86 2.55
N PHE A 218 18.26 -4.56 2.81
CA PHE A 218 19.55 -3.87 2.78
C PHE A 218 20.53 -4.52 3.78
N ASP A 219 21.78 -4.72 3.36
CA ASP A 219 22.85 -5.40 4.10
C ASP A 219 22.60 -6.86 4.52
N LEU A 220 21.54 -7.51 4.01
CA LEU A 220 21.27 -8.93 4.24
C LEU A 220 20.94 -9.62 2.91
N HIS A 221 21.94 -10.16 2.23
CA HIS A 221 21.73 -10.84 0.95
C HIS A 221 20.89 -12.12 1.08
N PHE A 222 20.11 -12.44 0.05
CA PHE A 222 19.50 -13.75 -0.10
C PHE A 222 20.53 -14.71 -0.71
N ASP A 223 21.15 -15.52 0.15
CA ASP A 223 22.22 -16.46 -0.20
C ASP A 223 21.75 -17.93 -0.11
N ALA A 224 22.70 -18.86 -0.28
CA ALA A 224 22.41 -20.29 -0.16
C ALA A 224 21.92 -20.67 1.25
N ASN A 225 22.35 -19.99 2.32
CA ASN A 225 21.89 -20.28 3.67
C ASN A 225 20.41 -19.92 3.84
N ALA A 226 20.03 -18.71 3.43
CA ALA A 226 18.63 -18.25 3.44
C ALA A 226 17.74 -19.15 2.58
N ALA A 227 18.21 -19.52 1.38
CA ALA A 227 17.53 -20.44 0.48
C ALA A 227 17.31 -21.82 1.12
N ASN A 228 18.33 -22.44 1.73
CA ASN A 228 18.18 -23.75 2.35
C ASN A 228 17.34 -23.71 3.64
N ALA A 229 17.40 -22.61 4.39
CA ALA A 229 16.57 -22.40 5.57
C ALA A 229 15.09 -22.15 5.24
N MET A 230 14.77 -21.75 3.99
CA MET A 230 13.46 -21.25 3.58
C MET A 230 12.94 -20.17 4.54
N ARG A 231 13.84 -19.27 4.93
CA ARG A 231 13.57 -18.20 5.89
C ARG A 231 14.27 -16.92 5.45
N TYR A 232 13.48 -15.94 5.02
CA TYR A 232 13.93 -14.61 4.66
C TYR A 232 12.75 -13.63 4.76
N ALA A 233 13.02 -12.35 5.01
CA ALA A 233 11.96 -11.35 5.13
C ALA A 233 11.56 -10.83 3.74
N PRO A 234 10.26 -10.78 3.38
CA PRO A 234 9.84 -10.09 2.18
C PRO A 234 9.97 -8.58 2.38
N VAL A 235 10.53 -7.89 1.39
CA VAL A 235 10.63 -6.42 1.37
C VAL A 235 10.16 -5.90 0.03
N GLY A 236 9.46 -4.77 0.05
CA GLY A 236 8.89 -4.15 -1.13
C GLY A 236 8.48 -2.71 -0.83
N VAL A 237 8.00 -2.00 -1.85
CA VAL A 237 7.67 -0.55 -1.77
C VAL A 237 6.23 -0.21 -2.14
N GLY A 238 5.47 -1.17 -2.68
CA GLY A 238 4.06 -1.00 -3.03
C GLY A 238 3.12 -1.60 -1.98
N PRO A 239 1.79 -1.51 -2.20
CA PRO A 239 0.80 -2.04 -1.26
C PRO A 239 0.98 -3.53 -0.93
N VAL A 240 0.83 -3.87 0.34
CA VAL A 240 0.66 -5.23 0.87
C VAL A 240 -0.80 -5.63 0.65
N GLY A 241 -1.03 -6.78 0.01
CA GLY A 241 -2.38 -7.26 -0.30
C GLY A 241 -3.24 -7.48 0.95
N LYS A 242 -4.53 -7.12 0.88
CA LYS A 242 -5.53 -7.33 1.95
C LYS A 242 -5.58 -8.78 2.48
N TRP A 243 -5.34 -9.74 1.60
CA TRP A 243 -5.36 -11.17 1.89
C TRP A 243 -4.00 -11.75 2.31
N TRP A 244 -2.96 -10.94 2.49
CA TRP A 244 -1.66 -11.39 3.00
C TRP A 244 -1.67 -11.35 4.52
N SER A 245 -0.86 -12.18 5.19
CA SER A 245 -0.88 -12.25 6.66
C SER A 245 -0.69 -10.90 7.38
N PRO A 246 0.15 -9.94 6.93
CA PRO A 246 0.33 -8.68 7.65
C PRO A 246 -0.94 -7.85 7.76
N ARG A 247 -1.92 -8.08 6.88
CA ARG A 247 -3.23 -7.42 6.91
C ARG A 247 -4.35 -8.35 7.33
N ARG A 248 -4.38 -9.61 6.89
CA ARG A 248 -5.40 -10.58 7.33
C ARG A 248 -5.49 -10.71 8.84
N GLN A 249 -4.36 -10.67 9.54
CA GLN A 249 -4.32 -10.76 11.01
C GLN A 249 -5.01 -9.57 11.70
N LYS A 250 -5.23 -8.46 10.99
CA LYS A 250 -5.89 -7.24 11.48
C LYS A 250 -7.38 -7.19 11.16
N ALA A 251 -7.88 -8.14 10.36
CA ALA A 251 -9.29 -8.18 9.97
C ALA A 251 -10.23 -8.63 11.10
N GLY A 252 -9.69 -8.98 12.27
CA GLY A 252 -10.45 -9.51 13.39
C GLY A 252 -10.84 -10.98 13.21
N THR A 253 -11.58 -11.50 14.18
CA THR A 253 -11.92 -12.92 14.27
C THR A 253 -13.31 -13.20 13.70
N TYR A 254 -13.37 -14.04 12.67
CA TYR A 254 -14.60 -14.46 11.99
C TYR A 254 -14.96 -15.92 12.33
N ASP A 255 -15.23 -16.21 13.61
CA ASP A 255 -15.57 -17.54 14.11
C ASP A 255 -17.09 -17.79 14.21
N ALA A 256 -17.49 -18.92 14.81
CA ALA A 256 -18.90 -19.24 15.04
C ALA A 256 -19.59 -18.22 15.96
N THR A 257 -18.89 -17.73 16.99
CA THR A 257 -19.38 -16.72 17.92
C THR A 257 -19.72 -15.42 17.19
N TRP A 258 -18.81 -14.93 16.34
CA TRP A 258 -19.06 -13.79 15.48
C TRP A 258 -20.26 -14.04 14.55
N LYS A 259 -20.32 -15.23 13.93
CA LYS A 259 -21.41 -15.58 13.00
C LYS A 259 -22.79 -15.55 13.67
N GLU A 260 -22.88 -16.00 14.93
CA GLU A 260 -24.13 -16.04 15.69
C GLU A 260 -24.53 -14.70 16.30
N SER A 261 -23.56 -13.91 16.77
CA SER A 261 -23.83 -12.71 17.60
C SER A 261 -23.58 -11.37 16.92
N ARG A 262 -22.76 -11.35 15.86
CA ARG A 262 -22.28 -10.11 15.22
C ARG A 262 -22.59 -10.02 13.75
N TRP A 263 -22.74 -11.14 13.03
CA TRP A 263 -23.07 -11.14 11.61
C TRP A 263 -24.26 -10.21 11.32
N PRO A 264 -24.19 -9.34 10.28
CA PRO A 264 -23.12 -9.16 9.30
C PRO A 264 -22.11 -8.06 9.67
N ARG A 265 -22.10 -7.57 10.92
CA ARG A 265 -21.26 -6.46 11.38
C ARG A 265 -19.80 -6.86 11.53
N GLN A 266 -18.93 -5.87 11.59
CA GLN A 266 -17.49 -6.07 11.74
C GLN A 266 -17.16 -6.74 13.09
N PRO A 267 -16.15 -7.61 13.16
CA PRO A 267 -15.64 -8.13 14.43
C PRO A 267 -15.22 -6.99 15.39
N LEU A 268 -15.37 -7.22 16.69
CA LEU A 268 -14.97 -6.25 17.73
C LEU A 268 -13.47 -6.03 17.79
N ASP A 269 -12.70 -7.05 17.43
CA ASP A 269 -11.23 -7.07 17.43
C ASP A 269 -10.63 -6.65 16.08
N PHE A 270 -11.44 -6.05 15.18
CA PHE A 270 -10.92 -5.48 13.94
C PHE A 270 -9.99 -4.30 14.24
N ASP A 271 -8.76 -4.37 13.73
CA ASP A 271 -7.78 -3.30 13.81
C ASP A 271 -7.84 -2.45 12.55
N PHE A 272 -8.18 -1.15 12.69
CA PHE A 272 -8.24 -0.20 11.58
C PHE A 272 -6.90 0.01 10.85
N SER A 273 -5.76 -0.35 11.45
CA SER A 273 -4.49 -0.42 10.73
C SER A 273 -4.48 -1.47 9.60
N TYR A 274 -5.55 -2.28 9.46
CA TYR A 274 -5.88 -3.05 8.27
C TYR A 274 -5.96 -2.19 7.01
N TRP A 275 -6.40 -0.94 7.12
CA TRP A 275 -6.56 -0.03 5.98
C TRP A 275 -5.26 0.66 5.54
N ASN A 276 -4.23 0.65 6.40
CA ASN A 276 -2.87 1.00 5.97
C ASN A 276 -2.33 -0.11 5.08
N CYS A 277 -2.14 0.19 3.80
CA CYS A 277 -1.71 -0.79 2.81
C CYS A 277 -0.21 -0.76 2.54
N ALA A 278 0.51 0.29 2.94
CA ALA A 278 1.97 0.29 2.85
C ALA A 278 2.56 -0.83 3.75
N PRO A 279 3.75 -1.35 3.44
CA PRO A 279 4.56 -2.11 4.41
C PRO A 279 4.63 -1.40 5.76
N GLN A 280 4.69 -2.16 6.87
CA GLN A 280 4.72 -1.55 8.21
C GLN A 280 5.88 -0.57 8.40
N ASP A 281 7.04 -0.85 7.80
CA ASP A 281 8.21 0.03 7.81
C ASP A 281 8.09 1.25 6.88
N GLN A 282 6.96 1.40 6.16
CA GLN A 282 6.60 2.53 5.28
C GLN A 282 5.34 3.27 5.76
N GLN A 283 4.94 3.06 7.02
CA GLN A 283 3.84 3.76 7.66
C GLN A 283 4.40 4.79 8.64
N ILE A 284 4.22 6.07 8.34
CA ILE A 284 4.77 7.19 9.14
C ILE A 284 3.66 7.94 9.89
N PRO A 285 3.98 8.73 10.93
CA PRO A 285 3.04 9.72 11.45
C PRO A 285 2.54 10.65 10.32
N TYR A 286 1.34 11.20 10.44
CA TYR A 286 0.78 12.08 9.40
C TYR A 286 1.72 13.28 9.16
N PRO A 287 2.28 13.43 7.94
CA PRO A 287 3.19 14.52 7.64
C PRO A 287 2.46 15.87 7.68
N ARG A 288 3.20 16.93 7.99
CA ARG A 288 2.71 18.30 8.11
C ARG A 288 3.08 19.16 6.91
N GLY A 289 3.87 18.63 5.97
CA GLY A 289 4.43 19.37 4.85
C GLY A 289 5.72 20.11 5.22
N GLY A 290 6.58 20.30 4.22
CA GLY A 290 7.93 20.86 4.37
C GLY A 290 9.01 19.83 4.68
N GLU A 291 8.66 18.56 4.91
CA GLU A 291 9.62 17.47 5.06
C GLU A 291 10.46 17.31 3.78
N GLU A 292 11.76 17.10 3.92
CA GLU A 292 12.61 16.86 2.76
C GLU A 292 12.38 15.44 2.21
N ILE A 293 12.08 15.36 0.92
CA ILE A 293 11.95 14.13 0.16
C ILE A 293 13.25 13.89 -0.60
N VAL A 294 13.80 12.69 -0.48
CA VAL A 294 14.97 12.24 -1.24
C VAL A 294 14.67 10.88 -1.84
N LEU A 295 14.85 10.75 -3.15
CA LEU A 295 14.78 9.49 -3.89
C LEU A 295 16.17 9.17 -4.44
N ALA A 296 16.73 8.03 -4.08
CA ALA A 296 18.06 7.60 -4.50
C ALA A 296 17.96 6.34 -5.38
N GLY A 297 18.43 6.44 -6.63
CA GLY A 297 18.41 5.33 -7.61
C GLY A 297 17.00 4.96 -8.11
N LEU A 298 16.03 5.86 -7.98
CA LEU A 298 14.61 5.64 -8.33
C LEU A 298 14.16 6.44 -9.56
N THR A 299 15.08 7.15 -10.19
CA THR A 299 14.85 8.03 -11.35
C THR A 299 15.88 7.70 -12.45
N PRO A 300 15.49 7.56 -13.73
CA PRO A 300 16.36 7.05 -14.80
C PRO A 300 17.65 7.84 -15.03
N GLU A 301 17.61 9.17 -14.86
CA GLU A 301 18.73 10.07 -15.20
C GLU A 301 19.41 10.67 -13.96
N GLN A 302 18.69 10.73 -12.85
CA GLN A 302 19.16 11.34 -11.62
C GLN A 302 19.51 10.26 -10.61
N ARG A 303 20.76 10.25 -10.14
CA ARG A 303 21.16 9.40 -9.01
C ARG A 303 20.41 9.76 -7.74
N LEU A 304 20.08 11.03 -7.58
CA LEU A 304 19.40 11.61 -6.44
C LEU A 304 18.38 12.65 -6.91
N PHE A 305 17.11 12.44 -6.59
CA PHE A 305 16.06 13.45 -6.73
C PHE A 305 15.72 14.00 -5.35
N GLN A 306 15.54 15.32 -5.24
CA GLN A 306 15.26 15.99 -3.97
C GLN A 306 14.20 17.08 -4.14
N CYS A 307 13.23 17.11 -3.24
CA CYS A 307 12.23 18.17 -3.16
C CYS A 307 11.71 18.32 -1.72
N LEU A 308 10.84 19.28 -1.45
CA LEU A 308 10.10 19.37 -0.20
C LEU A 308 8.68 18.81 -0.39
N LEU A 309 8.16 18.14 0.63
CA LEU A 309 6.74 17.78 0.66
C LEU A 309 5.89 19.06 0.67
N PRO A 310 4.88 19.20 -0.22
CA PRO A 310 3.99 20.36 -0.20
C PRO A 310 3.30 20.57 1.15
N LYS A 311 3.15 21.84 1.54
CA LYS A 311 2.36 22.17 2.74
C LYS A 311 0.87 21.87 2.53
N PRO A 312 0.13 21.55 3.62
CA PRO A 312 -1.30 21.26 3.56
C PRO A 312 -2.07 22.34 2.82
N ALA A 313 -2.80 21.92 1.79
CA ALA A 313 -3.61 22.80 0.96
C ALA A 313 -5.10 22.73 1.30
N LEU A 314 -5.52 21.84 2.20
CA LEU A 314 -6.94 21.57 2.48
C LEU A 314 -7.26 21.53 3.97
N HIS A 315 -8.44 22.03 4.30
CA HIS A 315 -9.11 21.77 5.56
C HIS A 315 -10.62 21.57 5.32
N ALA A 316 -11.28 20.94 6.30
CA ALA A 316 -12.72 20.79 6.30
C ALA A 316 -13.36 21.83 7.22
N VAL A 317 -14.55 22.30 6.87
CA VAL A 317 -15.41 23.08 7.77
C VAL A 317 -16.67 22.27 8.04
N VAL A 318 -16.83 21.87 9.31
CA VAL A 318 -17.95 21.05 9.78
C VAL A 318 -19.00 21.96 10.40
N ARG A 319 -20.21 21.96 9.86
CA ARG A 319 -21.36 22.67 10.47
C ARG A 319 -22.27 21.66 11.14
N LEU A 320 -22.47 21.82 12.44
CA LEU A 320 -23.38 20.96 13.21
C LEU A 320 -24.82 21.49 13.13
N GLN A 321 -25.79 20.61 13.38
CA GLN A 321 -27.21 20.98 13.43
C GLN A 321 -27.49 22.04 14.50
N LEU A 322 -26.79 21.96 15.64
CA LEU A 322 -26.97 22.85 16.79
C LEU A 322 -26.28 24.21 16.65
N GLY A 323 -25.70 24.54 15.49
CA GLY A 323 -25.11 25.84 15.20
C GLY A 323 -23.57 25.94 15.14
N PRO A 324 -22.76 25.14 15.88
CA PRO A 324 -21.31 25.23 15.79
C PRO A 324 -20.77 25.05 14.37
N VAL A 325 -19.72 25.82 14.06
CA VAL A 325 -18.97 25.76 12.81
C VAL A 325 -17.51 25.52 13.17
N LEU A 326 -16.99 24.36 12.82
CA LEU A 326 -15.67 23.89 13.24
C LEU A 326 -14.77 23.74 12.02
N PRO A 327 -13.78 24.63 11.82
CA PRO A 327 -12.69 24.37 10.89
C PRO A 327 -11.79 23.28 11.48
N LEU A 328 -11.61 22.18 10.77
CA LEU A 328 -10.83 21.02 11.20
C LEU A 328 -9.78 20.65 10.15
N PRO A 329 -8.55 20.29 10.56
CA PRO A 329 -7.53 19.84 9.64
C PRO A 329 -7.93 18.49 9.01
N MET A 330 -7.58 18.31 7.74
CA MET A 330 -7.58 17.00 7.11
C MET A 330 -6.21 16.36 7.30
N ARG A 331 -6.18 15.04 7.52
CA ARG A 331 -4.94 14.29 7.68
C ARG A 331 -4.45 13.85 6.30
N LEU A 332 -3.18 14.10 6.00
CA LEU A 332 -2.50 13.50 4.87
C LEU A 332 -2.12 12.08 5.26
N ASP A 333 -2.85 11.10 4.75
CA ASP A 333 -2.70 9.70 5.19
C ASP A 333 -2.25 8.74 4.10
N THR A 334 -2.05 9.22 2.87
CA THR A 334 -1.39 8.46 1.81
C THR A 334 -0.59 9.40 0.92
N LEU A 335 0.67 9.05 0.70
CA LEU A 335 1.54 9.61 -0.32
C LEU A 335 1.78 8.55 -1.39
N VAL A 336 1.44 8.86 -2.64
CA VAL A 336 1.70 7.98 -3.78
C VAL A 336 2.67 8.67 -4.71
N PHE A 337 3.88 8.15 -4.79
CA PHE A 337 4.87 8.56 -5.77
C PHE A 337 4.71 7.68 -6.99
N ASP A 338 4.17 8.22 -8.08
CA ASP A 338 4.23 7.56 -9.39
C ASP A 338 5.55 7.97 -10.04
N LEU A 339 6.52 7.05 -10.02
CA LEU A 339 7.88 7.31 -10.48
C LEU A 339 8.05 7.18 -12.00
N GLU A 340 7.03 6.69 -12.71
CA GLU A 340 7.01 6.71 -14.17
C GLU A 340 6.43 8.04 -14.67
N ALA A 341 5.29 8.46 -14.11
CA ALA A 341 4.69 9.75 -14.42
C ALA A 341 5.40 10.94 -13.77
N MET A 342 6.32 10.68 -12.82
CA MET A 342 6.96 11.68 -11.94
C MET A 342 5.94 12.59 -11.27
N THR A 343 4.95 11.99 -10.62
CA THR A 343 3.92 12.72 -9.86
C THR A 343 3.87 12.28 -8.40
N LEU A 344 3.42 13.19 -7.55
CA LEU A 344 3.09 12.92 -6.16
C LEU A 344 1.60 13.16 -5.94
N SER A 345 0.85 12.10 -5.64
CA SER A 345 -0.54 12.21 -5.18
C SER A 345 -0.62 12.18 -3.67
N CYS A 346 -1.25 13.20 -3.10
CA CYS A 346 -1.51 13.37 -1.67
C CYS A 346 -2.99 13.14 -1.40
N ILE A 347 -3.32 12.15 -0.57
CA ILE A 347 -4.69 11.83 -0.18
C ILE A 347 -4.94 12.43 1.21
N TRP A 348 -5.91 13.32 1.27
CA TRP A 348 -6.34 14.00 2.48
C TRP A 348 -7.66 13.43 2.95
N ARG A 349 -7.76 13.07 4.23
CA ARG A 349 -8.97 12.49 4.81
C ARG A 349 -9.33 13.14 6.13
N ILE A 350 -10.63 13.31 6.34
CA ILE A 350 -11.20 13.60 7.66
C ILE A 350 -12.33 12.63 7.96
N HIS A 351 -12.47 12.30 9.24
CA HIS A 351 -13.59 11.55 9.77
C HIS A 351 -14.27 12.36 10.87
N VAL A 352 -15.59 12.31 10.93
CA VAL A 352 -16.39 12.99 11.96
C VAL A 352 -17.49 12.03 12.41
N ALA A 353 -17.58 11.75 13.71
CA ALA A 353 -18.61 10.88 14.24
C ALA A 353 -20.00 11.47 13.96
N ALA A 354 -20.92 10.67 13.44
CA ALA A 354 -22.23 11.14 13.01
C ALA A 354 -23.11 11.60 14.19
N GLN A 355 -22.86 11.07 15.39
CA GLN A 355 -23.52 11.48 16.64
C GLN A 355 -23.38 12.97 16.97
N PHE A 356 -22.38 13.67 16.38
CA PHE A 356 -22.26 15.12 16.53
C PHE A 356 -23.31 15.92 15.74
N GLY A 357 -24.16 15.25 14.95
CA GLY A 357 -25.21 15.89 14.17
C GLY A 357 -24.64 16.77 13.07
N VAL A 358 -23.78 16.21 12.21
CA VAL A 358 -23.17 16.96 11.11
C VAL A 358 -24.22 17.29 10.06
N ARG A 359 -24.41 18.60 9.81
CA ARG A 359 -25.35 19.11 8.81
C ARG A 359 -24.67 19.41 7.47
N VAL A 360 -23.47 20.00 7.51
CA VAL A 360 -22.71 20.36 6.31
C VAL A 360 -21.23 20.00 6.52
N LEU A 361 -20.62 19.41 5.50
CA LEU A 361 -19.17 19.24 5.37
C LEU A 361 -18.67 20.05 4.17
N GLU A 362 -17.87 21.07 4.43
CA GLU A 362 -17.29 21.91 3.38
C GLU A 362 -15.80 21.62 3.23
N LEU A 363 -15.33 21.38 2.00
CA LEU A 363 -13.91 21.33 1.68
C LEU A 363 -13.43 22.72 1.26
N ARG A 364 -12.35 23.21 1.87
CA ARG A 364 -11.80 24.56 1.60
C ARG A 364 -10.29 24.52 1.46
N ASN A 365 -9.76 25.49 0.71
CA ASN A 365 -8.32 25.67 0.53
C ASN A 365 -7.66 26.27 1.80
N GLY A 366 -6.38 25.95 1.99
CA GLY A 366 -5.52 26.46 3.05
C GLY A 366 -5.51 25.62 4.31
N THR A 367 -4.71 26.04 5.29
CA THR A 367 -4.65 25.40 6.61
C THR A 367 -5.90 25.75 7.43
N ALA A 368 -6.32 24.83 8.30
CA ALA A 368 -7.39 25.13 9.25
C ALA A 368 -6.94 26.31 10.14
N PRO A 369 -7.76 27.37 10.30
CA PRO A 369 -7.47 28.42 11.26
C PRO A 369 -7.42 27.84 12.68
N ILE A 370 -6.41 28.26 13.45
CA ILE A 370 -6.21 27.87 14.85
C ILE A 370 -7.24 28.54 15.74
#